data_AF-K2DHX1-F1
#
_entry.id   AF-K2DHX1-F1
#
_cell.length_a   1.000
_cell.length_b   1.000
_cell.length_c   1.000
_cell.angle_alpha   90.00
_cell.angle_beta   90.00
_cell.angle_gamma   90.00
#
_symmetry.space_group_name_H-M   'P 1'
#
loop_
_entity.id
_entity.type
_entity.pdbx_description
1 polymer ?
#
loop_
_entity_poly.entity_id
_entity_poly.type
_entity_poly.pdbx_seq_one_letter_code
_entity_poly.pdbx_strand_id
1 'polypeptide(L)'
;MQSLEKRIAELEKGASMDEGPLTIVIRPLTPGNVDEELQELHDQNGSQRWTRQPGETEHELIDRASREVTRNGPGCALLMAGD
;
A
#
# COMPACT_ATOMS: atom_id res chain seq x y z
N MET A 1 25.87 -30.61 14.38
CA MET A 1 25.76 -29.92 13.06
C MET A 1 24.33 -29.79 12.57
N GLN A 2 23.52 -30.87 12.56
CA GLN A 2 22.09 -30.84 12.12
C GLN A 2 21.21 -29.73 12.75
N SER A 3 21.46 -29.36 14.00
CA SER A 3 20.70 -28.30 14.69
C SER A 3 20.98 -26.90 14.13
N LEU A 4 22.20 -26.64 13.66
CA LEU A 4 22.57 -25.35 13.06
C LEU A 4 21.96 -25.20 11.66
N GLU A 5 22.02 -26.24 10.84
CA GLU A 5 21.43 -26.23 9.49
C GLU A 5 19.91 -26.07 9.55
N LYS A 6 19.24 -26.71 10.52
CA LYS A 6 17.80 -26.52 10.73
C LYS A 6 17.45 -25.08 11.12
N ARG A 7 18.24 -24.46 11.99
CA ARG A 7 18.06 -23.06 12.41
C ARG A 7 18.34 -22.08 11.27
N ILE A 8 19.32 -22.36 10.42
CA ILE A 8 19.61 -21.56 9.23
C ILE A 8 18.45 -21.66 8.23
N ALA A 9 17.96 -22.88 7.95
CA ALA A 9 16.83 -23.08 7.05
C ALA A 9 15.53 -22.40 7.57
N GLU A 10 15.30 -22.39 8.88
CA GLU A 10 14.16 -21.66 9.48
C GLU A 10 14.32 -20.13 9.35
N LEU A 11 15.53 -19.61 9.49
CA LEU A 11 15.82 -18.19 9.27
C LEU A 11 15.71 -17.80 7.79
N GLU A 12 16.17 -18.65 6.87
CA GLU A 12 16.05 -18.44 5.42
C GLU A 12 14.59 -18.54 4.96
N LYS A 13 13.78 -19.40 5.58
CA LYS A 13 12.33 -19.49 5.37
C LYS A 13 11.59 -18.24 5.89
N GLY A 14 12.10 -17.58 6.92
CA GLY A 14 11.58 -16.29 7.39
C GLY A 14 12.07 -15.10 6.55
N ALA A 15 13.27 -15.19 5.96
CA ALA A 15 13.85 -14.15 5.12
C ALA A 15 13.32 -14.15 3.67
N SER A 16 12.65 -15.22 3.26
CA SER A 16 11.94 -15.32 1.98
C SER A 16 10.49 -14.82 2.08
N MET A 17 10.26 -13.80 2.90
CA MET A 17 9.11 -12.92 2.69
C MET A 17 9.44 -12.05 1.49
N ASP A 18 9.14 -12.58 0.31
CA ASP A 18 8.77 -11.78 -0.85
C ASP A 18 7.52 -11.00 -0.43
N GLU A 19 7.72 -9.97 0.40
CA GLU A 19 6.68 -9.01 0.73
C GLU A 19 6.38 -8.35 -0.60
N GLY A 20 5.29 -8.83 -1.23
CA GLY A 20 4.81 -8.33 -2.49
C GLY A 20 4.77 -6.80 -2.49
N PRO A 21 4.68 -6.20 -3.67
CA PRO A 21 5.06 -4.82 -3.87
C PRO A 21 4.32 -3.87 -2.90
N LEU A 22 5.11 -3.20 -2.04
CA LEU A 22 4.62 -2.45 -0.88
C LEU A 22 3.85 -1.20 -1.32
N THR A 23 2.67 -0.97 -0.79
CA THR A 23 1.91 0.27 -1.01
C THR A 23 1.59 0.93 0.32
N ILE A 24 1.97 2.20 0.45
CA ILE A 24 1.73 3.01 1.64
C ILE A 24 0.65 4.03 1.29
N VAL A 25 -0.43 4.08 2.07
CA VAL A 25 -1.50 5.06 1.94
C VAL A 25 -1.42 6.02 3.13
N ILE A 26 -1.24 7.31 2.85
CA ILE A 26 -1.23 8.37 3.87
C ILE A 26 -2.54 9.13 3.79
N ARG A 27 -3.27 9.14 4.91
CA ARG A 27 -4.53 9.87 5.06
C ARG A 27 -4.41 10.92 6.17
N PRO A 28 -4.40 12.22 5.85
CA PRO A 28 -4.58 13.26 6.84
C PRO A 28 -5.99 13.17 7.42
N LEU A 29 -6.11 13.19 8.75
CA LEU A 29 -7.40 13.22 9.45
C LEU A 29 -7.55 14.56 10.16
N THR A 30 -8.71 15.19 10.01
CA THR A 30 -9.07 16.40 10.77
C THR A 30 -9.91 16.03 11.99
N PRO A 31 -9.79 16.78 13.11
CA PRO A 31 -10.64 16.57 14.28
C PRO A 31 -12.12 16.70 13.88
N GLY A 32 -12.90 15.63 14.08
CA GLY A 32 -14.33 15.57 13.75
C GLY A 32 -14.68 14.73 12.52
N ASN A 33 -13.72 14.45 11.63
CA ASN A 33 -13.95 13.68 10.39
C ASN A 33 -13.13 12.37 10.37
N VAL A 34 -13.17 11.63 11.48
CA VAL A 34 -12.41 10.36 11.61
C VAL A 34 -13.01 9.24 10.78
N ASP A 35 -14.32 9.29 10.54
CA ASP A 35 -15.10 8.25 9.83
C ASP A 35 -15.42 8.62 8.37
N GLU A 36 -14.88 9.73 7.86
CA GLU A 36 -15.09 10.11 6.46
C GLU A 36 -14.50 9.01 5.55
N GLU A 37 -15.15 8.67 4.44
CA GLU A 37 -14.58 7.68 3.53
C GLU A 37 -13.70 8.38 2.49
N LEU A 38 -12.58 7.76 2.11
CA LEU A 38 -11.70 8.22 1.05
C LEU A 38 -12.47 8.34 -0.27
N GLN A 39 -12.41 9.52 -0.88
CA GLN A 39 -13.00 9.81 -2.19
C GLN A 39 -11.94 9.92 -3.29
N GLU A 40 -10.70 10.27 -2.92
CA GLU A 40 -9.60 10.48 -3.85
C GLU A 40 -8.28 9.96 -3.28
N LEU A 41 -7.46 9.39 -4.16
CA LEU A 41 -6.05 9.09 -3.92
C LEU A 41 -5.21 9.71 -5.04
N HIS A 42 -4.00 10.13 -4.72
CA HIS A 42 -3.01 10.53 -5.72
C HIS A 42 -1.61 10.03 -5.35
N ASP A 43 -0.72 9.90 -6.33
CA ASP A 43 0.68 9.58 -6.06
C ASP A 43 1.40 10.76 -5.38
N GLN A 44 2.57 10.49 -4.80
CA GLN A 44 3.36 11.52 -4.10
C GLN A 44 3.67 12.79 -4.93
N ASN A 45 3.67 12.67 -6.27
CA ASN A 45 3.96 13.77 -7.19
C ASN A 45 2.71 14.46 -7.75
N GLY A 46 1.51 13.95 -7.45
CA GLY A 46 0.24 14.39 -8.03
C GLY A 46 0.11 14.14 -9.55
N SER A 47 0.95 13.28 -10.11
CA SER A 47 0.95 12.90 -11.53
C SER A 47 -0.09 11.85 -11.87
N GLN A 48 -0.41 10.96 -10.93
CA GLN A 48 -1.49 9.98 -11.05
C GLN A 48 -2.53 10.23 -9.97
N ARG A 49 -3.81 10.17 -10.34
CA ARG A 49 -4.95 10.42 -9.46
C ARG A 49 -6.05 9.40 -9.73
N TRP A 50 -6.68 8.95 -8.65
CA TRP A 50 -7.80 8.02 -8.64
C TRP A 50 -8.92 8.63 -7.82
N THR A 51 -10.05 8.90 -8.47
CA THR A 51 -11.29 9.30 -7.80
C THR A 51 -12.19 8.06 -7.68
N ARG A 52 -12.99 8.02 -6.61
CA ARG A 52 -13.96 6.96 -6.34
C ARG A 52 -15.04 6.91 -7.41
N GLN A 53 -15.34 5.72 -7.91
CA GLN A 53 -16.40 5.50 -8.89
C GLN A 53 -17.76 5.27 -8.22
N PRO A 54 -18.89 5.52 -8.92
CA PRO A 54 -20.22 5.24 -8.36
C PRO A 54 -20.38 3.76 -8.00
N GLY A 55 -20.67 3.49 -6.73
CA GLY A 55 -20.84 2.12 -6.20
C GLY A 55 -19.53 1.43 -5.79
N GLU A 56 -18.38 2.08 -5.98
CA GLU A 56 -17.09 1.60 -5.49
C GLU A 56 -16.98 1.81 -3.98
N THR A 57 -16.39 0.86 -3.26
CA THR A 57 -16.04 0.99 -1.84
C THR A 57 -14.68 1.67 -1.66
N GLU A 58 -14.40 2.22 -0.49
CA GLU A 58 -13.05 2.74 -0.17
C GLU A 58 -11.96 1.68 -0.42
N HIS A 59 -12.24 0.42 -0.09
CA HIS A 59 -11.30 -0.67 -0.27
C HIS A 59 -11.00 -0.94 -1.75
N GLU A 60 -12.03 -0.91 -2.61
CA GLU A 60 -11.86 -1.09 -4.06
C GLU A 60 -11.09 0.07 -4.69
N LEU A 61 -11.30 1.31 -4.21
CA LEU A 61 -10.50 2.46 -4.61
C LEU A 61 -9.01 2.25 -4.25
N ILE A 62 -8.71 1.83 -3.02
CA ILE A 62 -7.34 1.58 -2.56
C ILE A 62 -6.70 0.45 -3.36
N ASP A 63 -7.40 -0.67 -3.57
CA ASP A 63 -6.88 -1.82 -4.33
C ASP A 63 -6.59 -1.44 -5.79
N ARG A 64 -7.48 -0.69 -6.44
CA ARG A 64 -7.29 -0.17 -7.80
C ARG A 64 -6.09 0.77 -7.88
N ALA A 65 -6.02 1.77 -7.00
CA ALA A 65 -4.90 2.71 -6.98
C ALA A 65 -3.57 1.98 -6.71
N SER A 66 -3.55 0.99 -5.81
CA SER A 66 -2.35 0.20 -5.47
C SER A 66 -1.84 -0.66 -6.63
N ARG A 67 -2.73 -1.09 -7.53
CA ARG A 67 -2.37 -1.87 -8.73
C ARG A 67 -1.86 -0.99 -9.87
N GLU A 68 -2.43 0.21 -10.02
CA GLU A 68 -2.18 1.10 -11.15
C GLU A 68 -1.05 2.12 -10.91
N VAL A 69 -0.68 2.35 -9.64
CA VAL A 69 0.35 3.33 -9.28
C VAL A 69 1.73 2.91 -9.78
N THR A 70 2.46 3.89 -10.32
CA THR A 70 3.85 3.70 -10.72
C THR A 70 4.72 3.54 -9.47
N ARG A 71 5.43 2.42 -9.41
CA ARG A 71 6.30 2.08 -8.28
C ARG A 71 7.69 2.66 -8.47
N ASN A 72 8.36 3.00 -7.37
CA ASN A 72 9.76 3.39 -7.39
C ASN A 72 10.68 2.18 -7.64
N GLY A 73 11.99 2.42 -7.82
CA GLY A 73 12.96 1.35 -8.11
C GLY A 73 12.95 0.17 -7.11
N PRO A 74 12.78 0.42 -5.80
CA PRO A 74 12.55 -0.63 -4.80
C PRO A 74 11.20 -1.37 -4.85
N GLY A 75 10.26 -0.97 -5.71
CA GLY A 75 8.93 -1.60 -5.82
C GLY A 75 7.86 -1.01 -4.90
N CYS A 76 8.17 0.08 -4.17
CA CYS A 76 7.23 0.75 -3.28
C CYS A 76 6.40 1.80 -4.02
N ALA A 77 5.16 1.98 -3.58
CA ALA A 77 4.30 3.09 -4.00
C ALA A 77 3.79 3.87 -2.79
N LEU A 78 3.71 5.18 -2.94
CA LEU A 78 3.16 6.10 -1.94
C LEU A 78 1.92 6.79 -2.52
N LEU A 79 0.79 6.58 -1.86
CA LEU A 79 -0.50 7.19 -2.17
C LEU A 79 -0.89 8.14 -1.05
N MET A 80 -1.39 9.30 -1.43
CA MET A 80 -1.89 10.34 -0.54
C MET A 80 -3.40 10.46 -0.73
N ALA A 81 -4.16 10.52 0.35
CA ALA A 81 -5.55 10.91 0.31
C ALA A 81 -5.69 12.33 -0.23
N GLY A 82 -6.55 12.52 -1.22
CA GLY A 82 -6.97 13.85 -1.68
C GLY A 82 -7.99 14.47 -0.73
N ASP A 83 -8.09 15.79 -0.80
CA ASP A 83 -9.13 16.59 -0.13
C ASP A 83 -10.47 16.54 -0.88
#